data_AF-A0A7R9VXU6-F1
#
_entry.id   AF-A0A7R9VXU6-F1
#
_cell.length_a   1.000
_cell.length_b   1.000
_cell.length_c   1.000
_cell.angle_alpha   90.00
_cell.angle_beta   90.00
_cell.angle_gamma   90.00
#
_symmetry.space_group_name_H-M   'P 1'
#
loop_
_entity.id
_entity.type
_entity.pdbx_description
1 polymer ?
#
loop_
_entity_poly.entity_id
_entity_poly.type
_entity_poly.pdbx_seq_one_letter_code
_entity_poly.pdbx_strand_id
1 'polypeptide(L)'
;MKALFLNGCGITEVDQNAFNGLKNLQLLNLDLNQIGNLPENVFQHTPRLREFSFFNQNGNYNTVPPEGLFQYTPYLERLNFFANGFGALPAGLFAGLAKLESLKIVGDGLTEDTIPDSIFEDLTSLKVLDMGFNPITSIKEEWFGEWSHELEFLSFWYCEIDSELTPEMFANIPNLKTIFLMDQQNGAFIPEFDIDEVFARNRNLENIDFDF
;
A
#
# COMPACT_ATOMS: atom_id res chain seq x y z
N MET A 1 -0.25 24.22 13.03
CA MET A 1 -1.32 23.27 12.71
C MET A 1 -0.73 21.86 12.66
N LYS A 2 -1.43 20.84 13.18
CA LYS A 2 -0.97 19.43 13.21
C LYS A 2 -1.76 18.50 12.29
N ALA A 3 -3.02 18.79 12.02
CA ALA A 3 -3.84 18.03 11.09
C ALA A 3 -4.53 18.99 10.13
N LEU A 4 -4.65 18.59 8.86
CA LEU A 4 -5.35 19.30 7.81
C LEU A 4 -6.22 18.31 7.04
N PHE A 5 -7.53 18.55 7.04
CA PHE A 5 -8.51 17.76 6.34
C PHE A 5 -9.06 18.60 5.18
N LEU A 6 -8.83 18.15 3.96
CA LEU A 6 -9.33 18.77 2.73
C LEU A 6 -10.16 17.78 1.92
N ASN A 7 -10.75 16.79 2.60
CA ASN A 7 -11.50 15.75 1.94
C ASN A 7 -12.79 16.29 1.32
N GLY A 8 -13.14 15.85 0.12
CA GLY A 8 -14.40 16.26 -0.53
C GLY A 8 -14.48 17.75 -0.89
N CYS A 9 -13.35 18.43 -1.03
CA CYS A 9 -13.29 19.86 -1.33
C CYS A 9 -13.38 20.17 -2.84
N GLY A 10 -13.50 19.15 -3.69
CA GLY A 10 -13.52 19.33 -5.15
C GLY A 10 -12.21 19.85 -5.71
N ILE A 11 -11.09 19.55 -5.03
CA ILE A 11 -9.76 19.99 -5.46
C ILE A 11 -9.37 19.21 -6.72
N THR A 12 -8.99 19.93 -7.77
CA THR A 12 -8.56 19.34 -9.06
C THR A 12 -7.05 19.41 -9.28
N GLU A 13 -6.37 20.32 -8.57
CA GLU A 13 -4.94 20.57 -8.68
C GLU A 13 -4.37 20.96 -7.31
N VAL A 14 -3.12 20.57 -7.04
CA VAL A 14 -2.38 20.97 -5.85
C VAL A 14 -1.08 21.63 -6.30
N ASP A 15 -0.87 22.90 -5.95
CA ASP A 15 0.41 23.58 -6.21
C ASP A 15 1.53 22.98 -5.33
N GLN A 16 2.76 22.94 -5.84
CA GLN A 16 3.93 22.42 -5.12
C GLN A 16 4.23 23.15 -3.78
N ASN A 17 3.68 24.36 -3.60
CA ASN A 17 3.80 25.17 -2.38
C ASN A 17 2.48 25.25 -1.58
N ALA A 18 1.45 24.47 -1.92
CA ALA A 18 0.14 24.52 -1.29
C ALA A 18 0.18 24.38 0.25
N PHE A 19 1.18 23.66 0.76
CA PHE A 19 1.38 23.41 2.20
C PHE A 19 2.51 24.24 2.82
N ASN A 20 2.94 25.34 2.17
CA ASN A 20 3.96 26.22 2.73
C ASN A 20 3.53 26.77 4.12
N GLY A 21 4.48 26.80 5.06
CA GLY A 21 4.26 27.22 6.44
C GLY A 21 3.72 26.11 7.36
N LEU A 22 3.30 24.96 6.83
CA LEU A 22 2.73 23.85 7.60
C LEU A 22 3.80 22.92 8.21
N LYS A 23 4.89 23.49 8.74
CA LYS A 23 6.06 22.75 9.25
C LYS A 23 5.78 21.74 10.39
N ASN A 24 4.63 21.87 11.04
CA ASN A 24 4.19 21.01 12.15
C ASN A 24 3.04 20.07 11.75
N LEU A 25 2.68 20.02 10.48
CA LEU A 25 1.65 19.11 9.99
C LEU A 25 2.11 17.67 10.17
N GLN A 26 1.22 16.85 10.71
CA GLN A 26 1.41 15.44 11.00
C GLN A 26 0.39 14.59 10.25
N LEU A 27 -0.83 15.08 10.05
CA LEU A 27 -1.87 14.39 9.30
C LEU A 27 -2.36 15.28 8.16
N LEU A 28 -2.38 14.73 6.95
CA LEU A 28 -3.00 15.33 5.79
C LEU A 28 -3.97 14.34 5.16
N ASN A 29 -5.23 14.77 5.00
CA ASN A 29 -6.23 14.00 4.27
C ASN A 29 -6.68 14.79 3.03
N LEU A 30 -6.45 14.21 1.84
CA LEU A 30 -6.86 14.71 0.53
C LEU A 30 -7.91 13.81 -0.14
N ASP A 31 -8.59 12.94 0.63
CA ASP A 31 -9.54 11.97 0.11
C ASP A 31 -10.74 12.63 -0.60
N LEU A 32 -11.40 11.89 -1.47
CA LEU A 32 -12.63 12.33 -2.14
C LEU A 32 -12.46 13.64 -2.94
N ASN A 33 -11.26 13.86 -3.49
CA ASN A 33 -11.00 14.97 -4.40
C ASN A 33 -10.90 14.48 -5.86
N GLN A 34 -10.55 15.38 -6.77
CA GLN A 34 -10.44 15.13 -8.21
C GLN A 34 -9.03 15.48 -8.73
N ILE A 35 -8.02 15.33 -7.87
CA ILE A 35 -6.64 15.78 -8.10
C ILE A 35 -6.03 14.91 -9.20
N GLY A 36 -5.64 15.48 -10.34
CA GLY A 36 -5.06 14.71 -11.43
C GLY A 36 -3.76 14.00 -11.03
N ASN A 37 -2.78 14.77 -10.54
CA ASN A 37 -1.50 14.27 -10.03
C ASN A 37 -1.04 15.17 -8.88
N LEU A 38 -0.22 14.62 -7.99
CA LEU A 38 0.50 15.41 -6.98
C LEU A 38 1.88 15.81 -7.52
N PRO A 39 2.31 17.08 -7.37
CA PRO A 39 3.68 17.46 -7.67
C PRO A 39 4.68 16.70 -6.79
N GLU A 40 5.84 16.34 -7.35
CA GLU A 40 6.89 15.60 -6.63
C GLU A 40 7.31 16.29 -5.32
N ASN A 41 7.42 17.62 -5.32
CA ASN A 41 7.88 18.40 -4.17
C ASN A 41 6.73 18.91 -3.27
N VAL A 42 5.51 18.40 -3.41
CA VAL A 42 4.33 18.92 -2.68
C VAL A 42 4.51 18.89 -1.15
N PHE A 43 5.30 17.95 -0.63
CA PHE A 43 5.56 17.81 0.81
C PHE A 43 6.86 18.46 1.31
N GLN A 44 7.56 19.25 0.48
CA GLN A 44 8.83 19.91 0.84
C GLN A 44 8.75 20.81 2.09
N HIS A 45 7.55 21.27 2.47
CA HIS A 45 7.31 22.14 3.62
C HIS A 45 6.63 21.45 4.81
N THR A 46 6.41 20.15 4.74
CA THR A 46 5.74 19.34 5.76
C THR A 46 6.61 18.18 6.26
N PRO A 47 7.84 18.42 6.74
CA PRO A 47 8.80 17.36 7.10
C PRO A 47 8.42 16.52 8.33
N ARG A 48 7.32 16.87 9.00
CA ARG A 48 6.79 16.17 10.19
C ARG A 48 5.54 15.34 9.88
N LEU A 49 5.21 15.18 8.60
CA LEU A 49 4.07 14.39 8.17
C LEU A 49 4.25 12.93 8.63
N ARG A 50 3.19 12.39 9.23
CA ARG A 50 3.11 11.03 9.78
C ARG A 50 2.02 10.23 9.10
N GLU A 51 0.96 10.89 8.66
CA GLU A 51 -0.19 10.25 8.05
C GLU A 51 -0.59 11.02 6.81
N PHE A 52 -0.70 10.30 5.70
CA PHE A 52 -1.22 10.83 4.46
C PHE A 52 -2.25 9.88 3.87
N SER A 53 -3.41 10.45 3.54
CA SER A 53 -4.48 9.74 2.85
C SER A 53 -4.84 10.48 1.57
N PHE A 54 -4.88 9.72 0.48
CA PHE A 54 -5.22 10.20 -0.84
C PHE A 54 -6.13 9.20 -1.56
N PHE A 55 -7.37 9.63 -1.75
CA PHE A 55 -8.38 8.98 -2.58
C PHE A 55 -8.87 9.96 -3.64
N ASN A 56 -8.68 9.59 -4.91
CA ASN A 56 -9.14 10.34 -6.05
C ASN A 56 -10.44 9.76 -6.63
N GLN A 57 -11.44 10.60 -6.92
CA GLN A 57 -12.67 10.17 -7.60
C GLN A 57 -12.56 10.20 -9.12
N ASN A 58 -11.47 10.71 -9.68
CA ASN A 58 -11.47 11.18 -11.05
C ASN A 58 -11.32 10.08 -12.12
N GLY A 59 -11.23 8.80 -11.76
CA GLY A 59 -11.15 7.69 -12.74
C GLY A 59 -10.02 7.84 -13.75
N ASN A 60 -8.95 8.56 -13.41
CA ASN A 60 -7.76 8.69 -14.24
C ASN A 60 -6.91 7.44 -14.06
N TYR A 61 -7.29 6.39 -14.78
CA TYR A 61 -6.56 5.13 -14.79
C TYR A 61 -5.22 5.29 -15.53
N ASN A 62 -4.16 4.67 -14.99
CA ASN A 62 -2.76 4.66 -15.47
C ASN A 62 -1.92 5.91 -15.12
N THR A 63 -2.09 6.49 -13.94
CA THR A 63 -1.25 7.61 -13.45
C THR A 63 -0.04 7.14 -12.62
N VAL A 64 1.19 7.34 -13.08
CA VAL A 64 2.35 6.98 -12.26
C VAL A 64 2.64 8.10 -11.24
N PRO A 65 2.63 7.84 -9.92
CA PRO A 65 3.01 8.85 -8.94
C PRO A 65 4.50 9.23 -9.11
N PRO A 66 4.92 10.47 -8.77
CA PRO A 66 6.34 10.83 -8.85
C PRO A 66 7.19 9.97 -7.91
N GLU A 67 8.33 9.48 -8.39
CA GLU A 67 9.24 8.65 -7.60
C GLU A 67 9.67 9.33 -6.30
N GLY A 68 10.00 10.62 -6.34
CA GLY A 68 10.39 11.40 -5.18
C GLY A 68 9.24 11.96 -4.34
N LEU A 69 8.00 11.50 -4.50
CA LEU A 69 6.82 12.10 -3.84
C LEU A 69 6.99 12.24 -2.32
N PHE A 70 7.59 11.23 -1.67
CA PHE A 70 7.76 11.20 -0.21
C PHE A 70 9.17 11.51 0.30
N GLN A 71 10.06 12.02 -0.57
CA GLN A 71 11.47 12.25 -0.22
C GLN A 71 11.69 13.23 0.96
N TYR A 72 10.71 14.11 1.24
CA TYR A 72 10.77 15.08 2.33
C TYR A 72 10.04 14.64 3.60
N THR A 73 9.47 13.44 3.62
CA THR A 73 8.60 12.94 4.71
C THR A 73 9.07 11.61 5.29
N PRO A 74 10.31 11.50 5.81
CA PRO A 74 10.88 10.25 6.30
C PRO A 74 10.26 9.72 7.61
N TYR A 75 9.33 10.49 8.21
CA TYR A 75 8.63 10.13 9.46
C TYR A 75 7.19 9.67 9.22
N LEU A 76 6.81 9.35 7.97
CA LEU A 76 5.53 8.75 7.67
C LEU A 76 5.39 7.41 8.41
N GLU A 77 4.24 7.24 9.04
CA GLU A 77 3.82 6.07 9.82
C GLU A 77 2.63 5.38 9.14
N ARG A 78 1.76 6.13 8.46
CA ARG A 78 0.61 5.60 7.71
C ARG A 78 0.48 6.25 6.34
N LEU A 79 0.38 5.41 5.31
CA LEU A 79 0.11 5.82 3.94
C LEU A 79 -1.09 5.06 3.38
N ASN A 80 -2.05 5.83 2.88
CA ASN A 80 -3.32 5.35 2.39
C ASN A 80 -3.55 5.89 0.98
N PHE A 81 -3.46 5.01 -0.01
CA PHE A 81 -3.87 5.25 -1.38
C PHE A 81 -5.08 4.38 -1.68
N PHE A 82 -6.14 5.03 -2.15
CA PHE A 82 -7.36 4.35 -2.54
C PHE A 82 -7.80 4.87 -3.89
N ALA A 83 -8.07 3.99 -4.85
CA ALA A 83 -8.73 4.29 -6.12
C ALA A 83 -8.17 5.54 -6.85
N ASN A 84 -6.86 5.76 -6.79
CA ASN A 84 -6.16 6.78 -7.54
C ASN A 84 -5.86 6.36 -8.98
N GLY A 85 -5.95 5.06 -9.27
CA GLY A 85 -5.79 4.52 -10.62
C GLY A 85 -4.35 4.63 -11.09
N PHE A 86 -3.38 4.33 -10.22
CA PHE A 86 -1.97 4.52 -10.54
C PHE A 86 -1.51 3.69 -11.75
N GLY A 87 -1.96 2.45 -11.86
CA GLY A 87 -1.58 1.53 -12.93
C GLY A 87 -0.10 1.12 -12.96
N ALA A 88 0.82 1.83 -12.30
CA ALA A 88 2.17 1.39 -11.97
C ALA A 88 2.79 2.21 -10.82
N LEU A 89 3.73 1.60 -10.10
CA LEU A 89 4.51 2.26 -9.05
C LEU A 89 5.98 2.41 -9.49
N PRO A 90 6.61 3.58 -9.33
CA PRO A 90 8.05 3.70 -9.55
C PRO A 90 8.83 3.09 -8.37
N ALA A 91 9.98 2.48 -8.65
CA ALA A 91 10.75 1.70 -7.67
C ALA A 91 11.12 2.49 -6.40
N GLY A 92 11.43 3.79 -6.53
CA GLY A 92 11.80 4.65 -5.42
C GLY A 92 10.64 5.31 -4.66
N LEU A 93 9.37 5.02 -4.98
CA LEU A 93 8.22 5.74 -4.39
C LEU A 93 8.25 5.78 -2.85
N PHE A 94 8.64 4.66 -2.23
CA PHE A 94 8.68 4.50 -0.79
C PHE A 94 10.10 4.50 -0.21
N ALA A 95 11.09 4.94 -0.98
CA ALA A 95 12.48 4.97 -0.54
C ALA A 95 12.64 5.81 0.74
N GLY A 96 13.37 5.27 1.72
CA GLY A 96 13.66 5.90 3.00
C GLY A 96 12.51 5.94 4.00
N LEU A 97 11.35 5.33 3.73
CA LEU A 97 10.20 5.31 4.63
C LEU A 97 10.29 4.22 5.72
N ALA A 98 11.44 4.13 6.39
CA ALA A 98 11.72 3.11 7.41
C ALA A 98 10.86 3.20 8.69
N LYS A 99 10.02 4.24 8.82
CA LYS A 99 9.05 4.41 9.92
C LYS A 99 7.62 4.06 9.55
N LEU A 100 7.38 3.68 8.30
CA LEU A 100 6.04 3.35 7.83
C LEU A 100 5.58 2.05 8.50
N GLU A 101 4.45 2.10 9.21
CA GLU A 101 3.86 0.96 9.91
C GLU A 101 2.66 0.40 9.16
N SER A 102 1.97 1.23 8.38
CA SER A 102 0.81 0.82 7.57
C SER A 102 0.89 1.42 6.18
N LEU A 103 0.81 0.56 5.18
CA LEU A 103 0.71 0.91 3.77
C LEU A 103 -0.54 0.25 3.18
N LYS A 104 -1.44 1.09 2.67
CA LYS A 104 -2.63 0.64 1.94
C LYS A 104 -2.59 1.23 0.54
N ILE A 105 -2.66 0.39 -0.48
CA ILE A 105 -2.70 0.76 -1.90
C ILE A 105 -3.83 -0.05 -2.53
N VAL A 106 -5.04 0.47 -2.45
CA VAL A 106 -6.25 -0.32 -2.71
C VAL A 106 -7.00 0.24 -3.90
N GLY A 107 -7.31 -0.62 -4.89
CA GLY A 107 -8.09 -0.18 -6.05
C GLY A 107 -7.34 0.71 -7.04
N ASP A 108 -6.00 0.63 -7.08
CA ASP A 108 -5.15 1.48 -7.92
C ASP A 108 -4.87 0.89 -9.32
N GLY A 109 -5.49 -0.24 -9.65
CA GLY A 109 -5.35 -0.88 -10.97
C GLY A 109 -3.98 -1.51 -11.19
N LEU A 110 -3.29 -1.87 -10.11
CA LEU A 110 -1.97 -2.48 -10.17
C LEU A 110 -2.05 -3.96 -10.56
N THR A 111 -1.15 -4.39 -11.44
CA THR A 111 -0.84 -5.80 -11.68
C THR A 111 0.55 -6.12 -11.14
N GLU A 112 0.89 -7.40 -11.00
CA GLU A 112 2.18 -7.87 -10.53
C GLU A 112 3.39 -7.35 -11.35
N ASP A 113 3.21 -7.05 -12.63
CA ASP A 113 4.25 -6.50 -13.52
C ASP A 113 4.45 -4.99 -13.37
N THR A 114 3.49 -4.31 -12.75
CA THR A 114 3.50 -2.86 -12.56
C THR A 114 4.01 -2.45 -11.18
N ILE A 115 4.32 -3.45 -10.34
CA ILE A 115 4.89 -3.32 -9.00
C ILE A 115 6.35 -3.77 -9.07
N PRO A 116 7.32 -2.85 -8.90
CA PRO A 116 8.74 -3.22 -8.88
C PRO A 116 9.08 -4.14 -7.72
N ASP A 117 9.95 -5.12 -7.92
CA ASP A 117 10.26 -6.12 -6.89
C ASP A 117 10.87 -5.50 -5.61
N SER A 118 11.62 -4.41 -5.75
CA SER A 118 12.29 -3.71 -4.64
C SER A 118 11.43 -2.66 -3.92
N ILE A 119 10.16 -2.49 -4.30
CA ILE A 119 9.33 -1.33 -3.88
C ILE A 119 9.14 -1.23 -2.36
N PHE A 120 9.28 -2.35 -1.63
CA PHE A 120 9.06 -2.43 -0.19
C PHE A 120 10.35 -2.54 0.65
N GLU A 121 11.54 -2.61 0.03
CA GLU A 121 12.80 -2.94 0.72
C GLU A 121 13.13 -2.05 1.93
N ASP A 122 12.83 -0.75 1.84
CA ASP A 122 13.12 0.21 2.91
C ASP A 122 12.07 0.23 4.04
N LEU A 123 10.94 -0.49 3.89
CA LEU A 123 9.80 -0.46 4.80
C LEU A 123 9.98 -1.35 6.04
N THR A 124 11.13 -1.23 6.68
CA THR A 124 11.59 -2.10 7.79
C THR A 124 10.75 -2.06 9.09
N SER A 125 9.77 -1.18 9.21
CA SER A 125 8.83 -1.14 10.34
C SER A 125 7.39 -1.51 9.93
N LEU A 126 7.18 -2.00 8.70
CA LEU A 126 5.85 -2.21 8.14
C LEU A 126 5.16 -3.41 8.81
N LYS A 127 3.98 -3.14 9.36
CA LYS A 127 3.15 -4.14 10.06
C LYS A 127 1.89 -4.48 9.28
N VAL A 128 1.41 -3.57 8.44
CA VAL A 128 0.19 -3.71 7.67
C VAL A 128 0.47 -3.39 6.21
N LEU A 129 0.27 -4.39 5.35
CA LEU A 129 0.25 -4.24 3.90
C LEU A 129 -1.11 -4.66 3.36
N ASP A 130 -1.80 -3.74 2.71
CA ASP A 130 -3.12 -3.96 2.12
C ASP A 130 -3.09 -3.50 0.66
N MET A 131 -3.14 -4.47 -0.25
CA MET A 131 -3.05 -4.29 -1.70
C MET A 131 -4.35 -4.69 -2.40
N GLY A 132 -5.47 -4.72 -1.68
CA GLY A 132 -6.73 -5.23 -2.23
C GLY A 132 -7.32 -4.42 -3.37
N PHE A 133 -8.34 -4.96 -4.02
CA PHE A 133 -9.02 -4.38 -5.17
C PHE A 133 -8.09 -4.05 -6.35
N ASN A 134 -6.90 -4.63 -6.40
CA ASN A 134 -6.00 -4.53 -7.55
C ASN A 134 -6.12 -5.80 -8.41
N PRO A 135 -6.02 -5.70 -9.74
CA PRO A 135 -6.01 -6.86 -10.65
C PRO A 135 -4.69 -7.65 -10.58
N ILE A 136 -4.20 -7.95 -9.37
CA ILE A 136 -3.02 -8.77 -9.12
C ILE A 136 -3.44 -10.23 -9.27
N THR A 137 -2.73 -10.97 -10.12
CA THR A 137 -2.99 -12.40 -10.36
C THR A 137 -1.98 -13.30 -9.66
N SER A 138 -0.81 -12.75 -9.32
CA SER A 138 0.25 -13.48 -8.64
C SER A 138 0.98 -12.63 -7.61
N ILE A 139 1.27 -13.24 -6.46
CA ILE A 139 2.13 -12.66 -5.44
C ILE A 139 3.55 -13.20 -5.64
N LYS A 140 4.50 -12.32 -5.95
CA LYS A 140 5.90 -12.68 -6.19
C LYS A 140 6.63 -12.91 -4.86
N GLU A 141 7.40 -13.98 -4.76
CA GLU A 141 8.24 -14.25 -3.58
C GLU A 141 9.26 -13.11 -3.37
N GLU A 142 9.74 -12.51 -4.46
CA GLU A 142 10.70 -11.41 -4.48
C GLU A 142 10.16 -10.13 -3.80
N TRP A 143 8.85 -9.98 -3.64
CA TRP A 143 8.30 -8.85 -2.89
C TRP A 143 8.65 -8.95 -1.41
N PHE A 144 8.86 -10.14 -0.86
CA PHE A 144 9.14 -10.34 0.55
C PHE A 144 10.65 -10.45 0.80
N GLY A 145 11.16 -9.57 1.65
CA GLY A 145 12.54 -9.59 2.13
C GLY A 145 12.60 -9.30 3.63
N GLU A 146 13.73 -8.82 4.13
CA GLU A 146 13.93 -8.49 5.56
C GLU A 146 12.85 -7.55 6.13
N TRP A 147 12.31 -6.65 5.30
CA TRP A 147 11.22 -5.73 5.70
C TRP A 147 9.97 -6.48 6.18
N SER A 148 9.70 -7.65 5.59
CA SER A 148 8.50 -8.45 5.87
C SER A 148 8.57 -9.17 7.22
N HIS A 149 9.74 -9.19 7.88
CA HIS A 149 9.90 -9.79 9.20
C HIS A 149 9.05 -9.11 10.28
N GLU A 150 8.70 -7.83 10.13
CA GLU A 150 7.82 -7.11 11.06
C GLU A 150 6.34 -7.15 10.64
N LEU A 151 6.03 -7.74 9.48
CA LEU A 151 4.68 -7.72 8.93
C LEU A 151 3.74 -8.59 9.77
N GLU A 152 2.63 -8.01 10.22
CA GLU A 152 1.62 -8.67 11.05
C GLU A 152 0.33 -8.96 10.26
N PHE A 153 0.02 -8.13 9.26
CA PHE A 153 -1.18 -8.22 8.44
C PHE A 153 -0.85 -8.05 6.96
N LEU A 154 -1.28 -9.02 6.15
CA LEU A 154 -1.15 -9.03 4.70
C LEU A 154 -2.51 -9.24 4.05
N SER A 155 -2.89 -8.35 3.14
CA SER A 155 -4.17 -8.47 2.44
C SER A 155 -4.06 -8.21 0.95
N PHE A 156 -4.66 -9.12 0.19
CA PHE A 156 -4.91 -9.01 -1.25
C PHE A 156 -6.40 -9.30 -1.53
N TRP A 157 -7.28 -8.77 -0.69
CA TRP A 157 -8.72 -8.92 -0.82
C TRP A 157 -9.23 -8.34 -2.14
N TYR A 158 -10.19 -9.00 -2.77
CA TYR A 158 -10.72 -8.67 -4.08
C TYR A 158 -9.64 -8.46 -5.17
N CYS A 159 -8.52 -9.18 -5.08
CA CYS A 159 -7.59 -9.38 -6.19
C CYS A 159 -8.04 -10.57 -7.05
N GLU A 160 -7.32 -10.85 -8.14
CA GLU A 160 -7.63 -11.93 -9.11
C GLU A 160 -6.61 -13.06 -9.01
N ILE A 161 -6.21 -13.43 -7.79
CA ILE A 161 -5.11 -14.39 -7.56
C ILE A 161 -5.54 -15.77 -8.04
N ASP A 162 -5.06 -16.15 -9.23
CA ASP A 162 -5.32 -17.43 -9.89
C ASP A 162 -4.09 -18.36 -9.95
N SER A 163 -2.93 -17.85 -9.51
CA SER A 163 -1.64 -18.56 -9.52
C SER A 163 -1.34 -19.30 -8.22
N GLU A 164 -0.47 -20.31 -8.30
CA GLU A 164 -0.06 -21.19 -7.19
C GLU A 164 0.62 -20.41 -6.06
N LEU A 165 -0.15 -19.90 -5.09
CA LEU A 165 0.39 -19.49 -3.81
C LEU A 165 1.05 -20.69 -3.14
N THR A 166 2.36 -20.61 -2.87
CA THR A 166 3.07 -21.69 -2.20
C THR A 166 3.06 -21.46 -0.68
N PRO A 167 2.92 -22.50 0.15
CA PRO A 167 3.09 -22.35 1.60
C PRO A 167 4.48 -21.83 2.00
N GLU A 168 5.49 -22.00 1.13
CA GLU A 168 6.87 -21.56 1.36
C GLU A 168 7.00 -20.04 1.42
N MET A 169 6.24 -19.29 0.62
CA MET A 169 6.33 -17.82 0.59
C MET A 169 5.99 -17.16 1.95
N PHE A 170 5.10 -17.79 2.73
CA PHE A 170 4.70 -17.27 4.04
C PHE A 170 5.63 -17.72 5.18
N ALA A 171 6.55 -18.66 4.92
CA ALA A 171 7.52 -19.12 5.91
C ALA A 171 8.53 -18.02 6.29
N ASN A 172 8.80 -17.10 5.37
CA ASN A 172 9.73 -15.99 5.55
C ASN A 172 9.09 -14.73 6.16
N ILE A 173 7.83 -14.81 6.62
CA ILE A 173 7.11 -13.70 7.25
C ILE A 173 6.78 -14.05 8.71
N PRO A 174 7.81 -14.16 9.58
CA PRO A 174 7.69 -14.85 10.87
C PRO A 174 6.70 -14.22 11.85
N ASN A 175 6.37 -12.92 11.73
CA ASN A 175 5.45 -12.23 12.62
C ASN A 175 4.03 -12.08 12.07
N LEU A 176 3.74 -12.69 10.92
CA LEU A 176 2.44 -12.61 10.27
C LEU A 176 1.38 -13.27 11.15
N LYS A 177 0.30 -12.53 11.40
CA LYS A 177 -0.85 -12.98 12.21
C LYS A 177 -2.08 -13.19 11.37
N THR A 178 -2.26 -12.38 10.33
CA THR A 178 -3.45 -12.44 9.49
C THR A 178 -3.10 -12.30 8.02
N ILE A 179 -3.62 -13.24 7.24
CA ILE A 179 -3.65 -13.20 5.79
C ILE A 179 -5.11 -13.05 5.36
N PHE A 180 -5.39 -12.16 4.41
CA PHE A 180 -6.73 -11.97 3.88
C PHE A 180 -6.67 -12.04 2.34
N LEU A 181 -7.24 -13.10 1.75
CA LEU A 181 -7.10 -13.47 0.34
C LEU A 181 -8.46 -13.71 -0.35
N MET A 182 -9.46 -12.90 -0.03
CA MET A 182 -10.76 -12.94 -0.71
C MET A 182 -10.60 -12.64 -2.22
N ASP A 183 -11.14 -13.46 -3.11
CA ASP A 183 -11.11 -13.24 -4.57
C ASP A 183 -12.46 -12.71 -5.10
N GLN A 184 -12.41 -11.81 -6.09
CA GLN A 184 -13.55 -11.27 -6.83
C GLN A 184 -14.34 -12.33 -7.61
N GLN A 185 -13.66 -13.35 -8.15
CA GLN A 185 -14.26 -14.09 -9.27
C GLN A 185 -15.14 -15.27 -8.86
N ASN A 186 -15.01 -15.90 -7.67
CA ASN A 186 -15.83 -17.09 -7.40
C ASN A 186 -16.21 -17.44 -5.97
N GLY A 187 -15.80 -16.73 -4.90
CA GLY A 187 -16.03 -17.24 -3.54
C GLY A 187 -15.59 -18.70 -3.37
N ALA A 188 -14.66 -19.14 -4.22
CA ALA A 188 -14.24 -20.52 -4.39
C ALA A 188 -12.77 -20.57 -3.96
N PHE A 189 -12.58 -21.26 -2.84
CA PHE A 189 -11.34 -21.84 -2.36
C PHE A 189 -10.27 -22.00 -3.46
N ILE A 190 -9.10 -21.38 -3.28
CA ILE A 190 -7.92 -21.62 -4.12
C ILE A 190 -7.63 -23.14 -4.05
N PRO A 191 -7.94 -23.94 -5.08
CA PRO A 191 -8.12 -25.40 -4.95
C PRO A 191 -6.88 -26.17 -4.50
N GLU A 192 -5.72 -25.53 -4.57
CA GLU A 192 -4.40 -26.11 -4.29
C GLU A 192 -3.69 -25.41 -3.12
N PHE A 193 -4.34 -24.47 -2.43
CA PHE A 193 -3.73 -23.78 -1.30
C PHE A 193 -3.78 -24.62 -0.03
N ASP A 194 -2.65 -25.25 0.31
CA ASP A 194 -2.51 -26.04 1.54
C ASP A 194 -2.40 -25.13 2.77
N ILE A 195 -3.55 -24.73 3.29
CA ILE A 195 -3.70 -23.91 4.50
C ILE A 195 -3.00 -24.56 5.70
N ASP A 196 -3.07 -25.88 5.84
CA ASP A 196 -2.46 -26.60 6.96
C ASP A 196 -0.93 -26.49 6.91
N GLU A 197 -0.34 -26.58 5.71
CA GLU A 197 1.09 -26.38 5.52
C GLU A 197 1.51 -24.93 5.82
N VAL A 198 0.68 -23.94 5.46
CA VAL A 198 0.94 -22.52 5.78
C VAL A 198 0.99 -22.31 7.30
N PHE A 199 0.00 -22.80 8.04
CA PHE A 199 0.01 -22.73 9.51
C PHE A 199 1.17 -23.52 10.14
N ALA A 200 1.55 -24.65 9.55
CA ALA A 200 2.69 -25.44 10.03
C ALA A 200 4.03 -24.69 9.88
N ARG A 201 4.15 -23.86 8.83
CA ARG A 201 5.35 -23.06 8.53
C ARG A 201 5.36 -21.72 9.24
N ASN A 202 4.19 -21.11 9.46
CA ASN A 202 4.06 -19.81 10.12
C ASN A 202 3.35 -19.94 11.47
N ARG A 203 4.13 -20.13 12.54
CA ARG A 203 3.62 -20.43 13.88
C ARG A 203 2.90 -19.28 14.58
N ASN A 204 3.10 -18.05 14.10
CA ASN A 204 2.45 -16.86 14.64
C ASN A 204 1.16 -16.51 13.87
N LEU A 205 0.88 -17.23 12.77
CA LEU A 205 -0.32 -17.02 11.99
C LEU A 205 -1.55 -17.47 12.78
N GLU A 206 -2.48 -16.54 12.97
CA GLU A 206 -3.70 -16.74 13.75
C GLU A 206 -4.91 -16.96 12.85
N ASN A 207 -4.93 -16.32 11.67
CA ASN A 207 -6.05 -16.33 10.76
C ASN A 207 -5.62 -16.28 9.28
N ILE A 208 -6.27 -17.09 8.45
CA ILE A 208 -6.28 -16.93 6.99
C ILE A 208 -7.75 -16.78 6.60
N ASP A 209 -8.12 -15.58 6.18
CA ASP A 209 -9.49 -15.24 5.85
C ASP A 209 -9.74 -15.30 4.34
N PHE A 210 -10.80 -16.01 3.98
CA PHE A 210 -11.32 -16.16 2.63
C PHE A 210 -12.80 -15.76 2.53
N ASP A 211 -13.44 -15.37 3.64
CA ASP A 211 -14.90 -15.29 3.78
C ASP A 211 -15.44 -13.83 3.76
N PHE A 212 -16.76 -13.72 3.58
CA PHE A 212 -17.57 -12.49 3.50
C PHE A 212 -17.97 -11.89 4.87
#